data_AF-A0A947V9T9-F1
#
_entry.id   AF-A0A947V9T9-F1
#
_cell.length_a   1.000
_cell.length_b   1.000
_cell.length_c   1.000
_cell.angle_alpha   90.00
_cell.angle_beta   90.00
_cell.angle_gamma   90.00
#
_symmetry.space_group_name_H-M   'P 1'
#
loop_
_entity.id
_entity.type
_entity.pdbx_description
1 polymer ?
#
loop_
_entity_poly.entity_id
_entity_poly.type
_entity_poly.pdbx_seq_one_letter_code
_entity_poly.pdbx_strand_id
1 'polypeptide(L)'
;MSYLIICSVALAVSGLTLFSGFGLGTLLMPAFALFFPLEVAVGATAMVHLANNLFKAALFGKHADPGIVLKFSLPAALAAVLGALLLNRLSGMEPIM
;
A
#
# COMPACT_ATOMS: atom_id res chain seq x y z
N MET A 1 14.35 11.92 -14.62
CA MET A 1 13.89 10.74 -15.39
C MET A 1 13.26 9.67 -14.50
N SER A 2 13.89 9.29 -13.38
CA SER A 2 13.36 8.31 -12.41
C SER A 2 11.97 8.67 -11.86
N TYR A 3 11.73 9.93 -11.46
CA TYR A 3 10.43 10.34 -10.92
C TYR A 3 9.26 10.18 -11.89
N LEU A 4 9.48 10.37 -13.21
CA LEU A 4 8.43 10.16 -14.21
C LEU A 4 8.04 8.68 -14.29
N ILE A 5 9.01 7.77 -14.19
CA ILE A 5 8.77 6.32 -14.16
C ILE A 5 7.99 5.95 -12.90
N ILE A 6 8.44 6.41 -11.73
CA ILE A 6 7.81 6.12 -10.44
C ILE A 6 6.34 6.59 -10.44
N CYS A 7 6.08 7.83 -10.87
CA CYS A 7 4.73 8.37 -10.96
C CYS A 7 3.86 7.61 -11.96
N SER A 8 4.41 7.24 -13.12
CA SER A 8 3.67 6.49 -14.15
C SER A 8 3.32 5.07 -13.68
N VAL A 9 4.26 4.38 -13.01
CA VAL A 9 4.01 3.07 -12.42
C VAL A 9 2.98 3.17 -11.30
N ALA A 10 3.10 4.16 -10.42
CA ALA A 10 2.13 4.42 -9.36
C ALA A 10 0.72 4.64 -9.92
N LEU A 11 0.59 5.43 -10.98
CA LEU A 11 -0.67 5.70 -11.65
C LEU A 11 -1.25 4.45 -12.32
N ALA A 12 -0.42 3.71 -13.08
CA ALA A 12 -0.84 2.50 -13.77
C ALA A 12 -1.33 1.42 -12.79
N VAL A 13 -0.57 1.14 -11.73
CA VAL A 13 -0.95 0.16 -10.72
C VAL A 13 -2.20 0.62 -9.95
N SER A 14 -2.31 1.91 -9.63
CA SER A 14 -3.53 2.45 -9.00
C SER A 14 -4.76 2.24 -9.89
N GLY A 15 -4.64 2.51 -11.20
CA GLY A 15 -5.69 2.27 -12.18
C GLY A 15 -6.09 0.80 -12.29
N LEU A 16 -5.11 -0.11 -12.43
CA LEU A 16 -5.36 -1.56 -12.50
C LEU A 16 -6.08 -2.08 -11.24
N THR A 17 -5.66 -1.59 -10.07
CA THR A 17 -6.18 -2.04 -8.77
C THR A 17 -7.44 -1.30 -8.33
N LEU A 18 -7.85 -0.27 -9.07
CA LEU A 18 -9.15 0.37 -8.94
C LEU A 18 -10.26 -0.61 -9.34
N PHE A 19 -10.06 -1.30 -10.47
CA PHE A 19 -11.03 -2.27 -11.02
C PHE A 19 -10.92 -3.64 -10.34
N SER A 20 -9.71 -4.13 -10.05
CA SER A 20 -9.55 -5.44 -9.40
C SER A 20 -9.89 -5.42 -7.91
N GLY A 21 -9.79 -4.25 -7.26
CA GLY A 21 -9.99 -4.10 -5.82
C GLY A 21 -8.85 -4.64 -4.94
N PHE A 22 -7.80 -5.26 -5.50
CA PHE A 22 -6.74 -5.94 -4.73
C PHE A 22 -5.34 -5.74 -5.34
N GLY A 23 -4.29 -6.00 -4.55
CA GLY A 23 -2.92 -6.18 -5.07
C GLY A 23 -2.06 -4.91 -5.24
N LEU A 24 -2.58 -3.72 -4.90
CA LEU A 24 -1.81 -2.47 -5.02
C LEU A 24 -0.50 -2.52 -4.22
N GLY A 25 -0.56 -2.94 -2.96
CA GLY A 25 0.63 -3.07 -2.13
C GLY A 25 1.63 -4.11 -2.69
N THR A 26 1.11 -5.22 -3.21
CA THR A 26 1.90 -6.31 -3.80
C THR A 26 2.66 -5.88 -5.05
N LEU A 27 2.07 -4.99 -5.86
CA LEU A 27 2.69 -4.49 -7.08
C LEU A 27 3.60 -3.28 -6.83
N LEU A 28 3.16 -2.32 -6.00
CA LEU A 28 3.92 -1.09 -5.76
C LEU A 28 5.13 -1.28 -4.85
N MET A 29 5.04 -2.11 -3.83
CA MET A 29 6.15 -2.30 -2.89
C MET A 29 7.44 -2.75 -3.59
N PRO A 30 7.46 -3.84 -4.38
CA PRO A 30 8.66 -4.25 -5.10
C PRO A 30 9.07 -3.22 -6.16
N ALA A 31 8.12 -2.55 -6.82
CA ALA A 31 8.44 -1.51 -7.79
C ALA A 31 9.14 -0.31 -7.15
N PHE A 32 8.71 0.15 -5.99
CA PHE A 32 9.33 1.25 -5.25
C PHE A 32 10.65 0.83 -4.60
N ALA A 33 10.79 -0.41 -4.15
CA ALA A 33 12.03 -0.94 -3.60
C ALA A 33 13.19 -0.94 -4.61
N LEU A 34 12.91 -0.90 -5.92
CA LEU A 34 13.94 -0.72 -6.96
C LEU A 34 14.55 0.68 -6.98
N PHE A 35 13.87 1.69 -6.40
CA PHE A 35 14.29 3.09 -6.47
C PHE A 35 14.56 3.72 -5.09
N PHE A 36 14.05 3.13 -4.02
CA PHE A 36 14.11 3.68 -2.67
C PHE A 36 14.53 2.64 -1.63
N PRO A 37 15.14 3.07 -0.51
CA PRO A 37 15.32 2.22 0.66
C PRO A 37 14.01 1.59 1.11
N LEU A 38 14.06 0.40 1.71
CA LEU A 38 12.88 -0.41 2.01
C LEU A 38 11.83 0.35 2.83
N GLU A 39 12.26 1.10 3.84
CA GLU A 39 11.41 1.93 4.70
C GLU A 39 10.63 2.97 3.90
N VAL A 40 11.34 3.66 3.00
CA VAL A 40 10.77 4.68 2.11
C VAL A 40 9.83 4.04 1.09
N ALA A 41 10.20 2.88 0.53
CA ALA A 41 9.37 2.14 -0.41
C ALA A 41 8.05 1.66 0.22
N VAL A 42 8.10 1.12 1.44
CA VAL A 42 6.92 0.71 2.20
C VAL A 42 6.05 1.94 2.51
N GLY A 43 6.66 3.03 3.00
CA GLY A 43 5.95 4.27 3.30
C GLY A 43 5.26 4.88 2.08
N ALA A 44 5.98 4.98 0.95
CA ALA A 44 5.44 5.48 -0.31
C ALA A 44 4.31 4.59 -0.82
N THR A 45 4.45 3.26 -0.72
CA THR A 45 3.39 2.32 -1.10
C THR A 45 2.13 2.54 -0.25
N ALA A 46 2.29 2.70 1.08
CA ALA A 46 1.18 2.97 1.98
C ALA A 46 0.45 4.28 1.63
N MET A 47 1.19 5.34 1.28
CA MET A 47 0.61 6.62 0.86
C MET A 47 -0.22 6.50 -0.41
N VAL A 48 0.31 5.85 -1.45
CA VAL A 48 -0.42 5.64 -2.72
C VAL A 48 -1.62 4.71 -2.50
N HIS A 49 -1.46 3.67 -1.68
CA HIS A 49 -2.54 2.76 -1.32
C HIS A 49 -3.69 3.50 -0.63
N LEU A 50 -3.37 4.35 0.36
CA LEU A 50 -4.34 5.15 1.09
C LEU A 50 -5.08 6.11 0.15
N ALA A 51 -4.36 6.84 -0.71
CA ALA A 51 -4.96 7.75 -1.68
C ALA A 51 -5.90 7.02 -2.65
N ASN A 52 -5.48 5.87 -3.20
CA ASN A 52 -6.30 5.08 -4.11
C ASN A 52 -7.56 4.52 -3.42
N ASN A 53 -7.45 4.07 -2.17
CA ASN A 53 -8.60 3.56 -1.44
C ASN A 53 -9.54 4.65 -0.97
N LEU A 54 -9.03 5.84 -0.60
CA LEU A 54 -9.88 6.99 -0.28
C LEU A 54 -10.66 7.45 -1.53
N PHE A 55 -10.01 7.46 -2.69
CA PHE A 55 -10.68 7.71 -3.96
C PHE A 55 -11.76 6.66 -4.26
N LYS A 56 -11.48 5.36 -4.06
CA LYS A 56 -12.49 4.30 -4.16
C LYS A 56 -13.65 4.49 -3.18
N ALA A 57 -13.36 4.87 -1.93
CA ALA A 57 -14.38 5.13 -0.92
C ALA A 57 -15.26 6.32 -1.31
N ALA A 58 -14.68 7.39 -1.87
CA ALA A 58 -15.45 8.54 -2.37
C ALA A 58 -16.37 8.16 -3.54
N LEU A 59 -15.91 7.32 -4.47
CA LEU A 59 -16.71 6.89 -5.63
C LEU A 59 -17.78 5.83 -5.28
N PHE A 60 -17.41 4.83 -4.48
CA PHE A 60 -18.19 3.60 -4.31
C PHE A 60 -18.64 3.34 -2.87
N GLY A 61 -18.10 4.07 -1.88
CA GLY A 61 -18.28 3.78 -0.46
C GLY A 61 -19.73 3.81 0.02
N LYS A 62 -20.63 4.54 -0.66
CA LYS A 62 -22.07 4.56 -0.35
C LYS A 62 -22.76 3.20 -0.55
N HIS A 63 -22.16 2.29 -1.31
CA HIS A 63 -22.67 0.94 -1.54
C HIS A 63 -21.88 -0.13 -0.78
N ALA A 64 -20.93 0.27 0.08
CA ALA A 64 -20.15 -0.67 0.86
C ALA A 64 -21.00 -1.24 2.00
N ASP A 65 -20.91 -2.55 2.22
CA ASP A 65 -21.53 -3.21 3.36
C ASP A 65 -20.78 -2.85 4.65
N PRO A 66 -21.42 -2.19 5.63
CA PRO A 66 -20.75 -1.74 6.85
C PRO A 66 -20.20 -2.90 7.70
N GLY A 67 -20.85 -4.07 7.65
CA GLY A 67 -20.43 -5.26 8.37
C GLY A 67 -19.12 -5.83 7.80
N ILE A 68 -18.98 -5.87 6.48
CA ILE A 68 -17.74 -6.26 5.79
C ILE A 68 -16.64 -5.24 6.09
N VAL A 69 -16.94 -3.95 5.96
CA VAL A 69 -15.96 -2.88 6.24
C VAL A 69 -15.41 -3.05 7.65
N LEU A 70 -16.25 -3.21 8.67
CA LEU A 70 -15.78 -3.33 10.05
C LEU A 70 -14.93 -4.59 10.27
N LYS A 71 -15.40 -5.75 9.77
CA LYS A 71 -14.73 -7.06 9.93
C LYS A 71 -13.40 -7.14 9.20
N PHE A 72 -13.21 -6.38 8.12
CA PHE A 72 -11.93 -6.31 7.40
C PHE A 72 -11.02 -5.21 7.93
N SER A 73 -11.55 -4.00 8.19
CA SER A 73 -10.74 -2.83 8.55
C SER A 73 -10.06 -2.99 9.90
N LEU A 74 -10.78 -3.51 10.90
CA LEU A 74 -10.24 -3.61 12.26
C LEU A 74 -9.07 -4.60 12.34
N PRO A 75 -9.20 -5.87 11.87
CA PRO A 75 -8.06 -6.79 11.85
C PRO A 75 -6.92 -6.29 10.98
N ALA A 76 -7.22 -5.68 9.82
CA ALA A 76 -6.21 -5.14 8.92
C ALA A 76 -5.43 -3.98 9.57
N ALA A 77 -6.10 -3.07 10.26
CA ALA A 77 -5.45 -1.96 10.97
C ALA A 77 -4.54 -2.47 12.08
N LEU A 78 -4.99 -3.44 12.89
CA LEU A 78 -4.17 -4.06 13.93
C LEU A 78 -2.94 -4.76 13.33
N ALA A 79 -3.14 -5.56 12.28
CA ALA A 79 -2.05 -6.24 11.59
C ALA A 79 -1.05 -5.25 10.97
N ALA A 80 -1.53 -4.13 10.40
CA ALA A 80 -0.67 -3.09 9.84
C ALA A 80 0.19 -2.41 10.91
N VAL A 81 -0.37 -2.12 12.09
CA VAL A 81 0.39 -1.57 13.22
C VAL A 81 1.45 -2.56 13.69
N LEU A 82 1.08 -3.83 13.89
CA LEU A 82 2.04 -4.87 14.29
C LEU A 82 3.15 -5.05 13.24
N GLY A 83 2.80 -5.03 11.96
CA GLY A 83 3.75 -5.12 10.86
C GLY A 83 4.70 -3.92 10.79
N ALA A 84 4.20 -2.70 11.02
CA ALA A 84 5.03 -1.50 11.06
C ALA A 84 6.02 -1.50 12.24
N LEU A 85 5.56 -1.92 13.43
CA LEU A 85 6.43 -2.09 14.61
C LEU A 85 7.51 -3.14 14.38
N LEU A 86 7.14 -4.27 13.75
CA LEU A 86 8.08 -5.32 13.40
C LEU A 86 9.09 -4.82 12.35
N LEU A 87 8.65 -4.13 11.31
CA LEU A 87 9.52 -3.58 10.28
C LEU A 87 10.56 -2.63 10.90
N ASN A 88 10.15 -1.76 11.83
CA ASN A 88 11.07 -0.86 12.52
C ASN A 88 12.17 -1.61 13.30
N ARG A 89 11.84 -2.77 13.89
CA ARG A 89 12.83 -3.64 14.55
C ARG A 89 13.77 -4.32 13.56
N LEU A 90 13.25 -4.74 12.40
CA LEU A 90 14.01 -5.47 11.38
C LEU A 90 14.90 -4.55 10.54
N SER A 91 14.50 -3.30 10.34
CA SER A 91 15.20 -2.30 9.52
C SER A 91 16.68 -2.10 9.87
N GLY A 92 17.04 -2.23 11.15
CA GLY A 92 18.42 -2.07 11.63
C GLY A 92 19.23 -3.37 11.69
N MET A 93 18.66 -4.51 11.31
CA MET A 93 19.36 -5.79 11.32
C MET A 93 20.16 -5.97 10.03
N GLU A 94 21.35 -6.56 10.13
CA GLU A 94 22.07 -6.96 8.93
C GLU A 94 21.27 -8.00 8.14
N PRO A 95 21.27 -7.92 6.80
CA PRO A 95 20.71 -8.96 5.96
C PRO A 95 21.27 -10.33 6.35
N ILE A 96 20.39 -11.33 6.40
CA ILE A 96 20.74 -12.69 6.80
C ILE A 96 21.59 -13.43 5.73
N MET A 97 21.99 -12.73 4.67
CA MET A 97 22.79 -13.23 3.54
C MET A 97 23.62 -12.10 2.91
#